data_AF-A0A927JXK2-F1
#
_entry.id   AF-A0A927JXK2-F1
#
_cell.length_a   1.000
_cell.length_b   1.000
_cell.length_c   1.000
_cell.angle_alpha   90.00
_cell.angle_beta   90.00
_cell.angle_gamma   90.00
#
_symmetry.space_group_name_H-M   'P 1'
#
loop_
_entity.id
_entity.type
_entity.pdbx_description
1 polymer ?
#
loop_
_entity_poly.entity_id
_entity_poly.type
_entity_poly.pdbx_seq_one_letter_code
_entity_poly.pdbx_strand_id
1 'polypeptide(L)'
;MRKLLLLALALLAPATVAAQTFTAPPAASYQSPKQLVDKTPGDGVIRFTVKRGGIAANRDAKLCADYRPRFLYVRADLACPTLAVSPPPVIEPPVVVEPPVVVVPPVASDVDAALFANGEAAIQNRVIGFGFSARGNIGTLYNVPAPFRTDVATGLRRLGILADKDDVTLQGRAIGGFTVVVNGVRASNNALAGWSQIAGKFVSPFNWRGSTNGVDVDQVVSLAGKELTLDVGFTNRTRAAVVAGYNWSVDPDQSDLHKTLNRVPSAGTVESVMQNGAGVFYMSTSVAGAYAAYTGYNTPQVLGTRMEVGASRNADDVVQLVFPQMLIQPGETARLRFSLGIR
;
A
#
# COMPACT_ATOMS: atom_id res chain seq x y z
N MET A 1 37.60 -46.92 53.32
CA MET A 1 38.79 -46.36 53.98
C MET A 1 38.36 -45.20 54.88
N ARG A 2 39.05 -45.07 56.01
CA ARG A 2 38.76 -44.24 57.18
C ARG A 2 38.69 -42.72 56.92
N LYS A 3 38.12 -42.03 57.91
CA LYS A 3 38.39 -40.66 58.43
C LYS A 3 37.38 -39.59 58.01
N LEU A 4 36.98 -38.64 58.85
CA LEU A 4 36.99 -38.45 60.30
C LEU A 4 36.17 -37.17 60.52
N LEU A 5 35.28 -37.18 61.51
CA LEU A 5 34.92 -36.07 62.41
C LEU A 5 35.49 -34.67 62.12
N LEU A 6 34.65 -33.61 62.06
CA LEU A 6 34.68 -32.55 63.07
C LEU A 6 33.48 -31.57 63.01
N LEU A 7 32.87 -31.48 64.18
CA LEU A 7 31.99 -30.51 64.83
C LEU A 7 32.20 -29.01 64.46
N ALA A 8 31.10 -28.24 64.37
CA ALA A 8 31.02 -26.89 64.94
C ALA A 8 29.56 -26.44 65.08
N LEU A 9 29.08 -26.46 66.32
CA LEU A 9 27.84 -25.84 66.79
C LEU A 9 28.12 -24.34 66.96
N ALA A 10 27.34 -23.46 66.30
CA ALA A 10 27.38 -22.03 66.55
C ALA A 10 25.98 -21.52 66.88
N LEU A 11 25.90 -20.88 68.05
CA LEU A 11 24.70 -20.38 68.72
C LEU A 11 23.90 -19.39 67.87
N LEU A 12 22.58 -19.58 67.88
CA LEU A 12 21.59 -18.60 67.45
C LEU A 12 21.50 -17.46 68.48
N ALA A 13 21.82 -16.24 68.06
CA ALA A 13 21.35 -15.02 68.71
C ALA A 13 20.31 -14.36 67.79
N PRO A 14 19.12 -13.99 68.27
CA PRO A 14 18.17 -13.22 67.48
C PRO A 14 18.70 -11.80 67.33
N ALA A 15 19.07 -11.43 66.10
CA ALA A 15 19.38 -10.05 65.76
C ALA A 15 18.08 -9.24 65.80
N THR A 16 18.00 -8.31 66.76
CA THR A 16 17.01 -7.25 66.80
C THR A 16 17.22 -6.33 65.60
N VAL A 17 16.36 -6.42 64.59
CA VAL A 17 16.37 -5.48 63.47
C VAL A 17 15.67 -4.21 63.94
N ALA A 18 16.46 -3.19 64.23
CA ALA A 18 15.96 -1.83 64.41
C ALA A 18 15.26 -1.38 63.11
N ALA A 19 14.02 -0.91 63.23
CA ALA A 19 13.29 -0.33 62.12
C ALA A 19 14.04 0.93 61.64
N GLN A 20 14.79 0.81 60.54
CA GLN A 20 15.29 1.97 59.81
C GLN A 20 14.09 2.65 59.15
N THR A 21 13.63 3.75 59.73
CA THR A 21 12.72 4.67 59.06
C THR A 21 13.45 5.25 57.85
N PHE A 22 13.10 4.76 56.67
CA PHE A 22 13.59 5.28 55.40
C PHE A 22 12.89 6.61 55.12
N THR A 23 13.58 7.72 55.36
CA THR A 23 13.13 9.02 54.87
C THR A 23 13.28 9.02 53.35
N ALA A 24 12.16 9.03 52.63
CA ALA A 24 12.19 9.07 51.16
C ALA A 24 12.94 10.33 50.72
N PRO A 25 13.91 10.24 49.78
CA PRO A 25 14.51 11.42 49.19
C PRO A 25 13.43 12.25 48.48
N PRO A 26 13.57 13.59 48.40
CA PRO A 26 12.60 14.45 47.75
C PRO A 26 12.34 13.96 46.32
N ALA A 27 11.07 13.95 45.92
CA ALA A 27 10.62 13.43 44.64
C ALA A 27 11.47 14.03 43.51
N ALA A 28 12.37 13.21 42.94
CA ALA A 28 13.05 13.57 41.71
C ALA A 28 11.96 13.85 40.68
N SER A 29 11.94 15.06 40.12
CA SER A 29 11.01 15.44 39.07
C SER A 29 11.22 14.51 37.88
N TYR A 30 10.32 13.54 37.71
CA TYR A 30 10.32 12.68 36.55
C TYR A 30 9.89 13.52 35.34
N GLN A 31 10.82 13.80 34.44
CA GLN A 31 10.44 14.28 33.11
C GLN A 31 9.81 13.11 32.34
N SER A 32 8.54 13.27 31.96
CA SER A 32 7.86 12.33 31.08
C SER A 32 8.64 12.19 29.76
N PRO A 33 8.84 10.97 29.23
CA PRO A 33 9.51 10.79 27.95
C PRO A 33 8.74 11.52 26.84
N LYS A 34 9.46 12.19 25.93
CA LYS A 34 8.87 12.95 24.81
C LYS A 34 8.13 12.09 23.78
N GLN A 35 8.31 10.77 23.81
CA GLN A 35 7.57 9.81 23.00
C GLN A 35 7.31 8.53 23.80
N LEU A 36 6.04 8.09 23.76
CA LEU A 36 5.64 6.76 24.20
C LEU A 36 5.74 5.83 22.98
N VAL A 37 6.69 4.90 23.01
CA VAL A 37 6.83 3.89 21.94
C VAL A 37 5.99 2.69 22.34
N ASP A 38 4.89 2.45 21.65
CA ASP A 38 4.19 1.18 21.70
C ASP A 38 5.10 0.12 21.06
N LYS A 39 5.63 -0.80 21.88
CA LYS A 39 6.50 -1.88 21.41
C LYS A 39 5.71 -3.05 20.80
N THR A 40 4.37 -3.06 20.93
CA THR A 40 3.52 -4.12 20.37
C THR A 40 2.23 -3.49 19.81
N PRO A 41 2.25 -2.98 18.57
CA PRO A 41 1.11 -2.29 17.99
C PRO A 41 -0.18 -3.13 18.11
N GLY A 42 -1.18 -2.61 18.84
CA GLY A 42 -2.54 -3.17 18.89
C GLY A 42 -2.97 -3.85 20.19
N ASP A 43 -2.15 -3.91 21.24
CA ASP A 43 -2.56 -4.51 22.53
C ASP A 43 -3.18 -3.51 23.54
N GLY A 44 -3.09 -2.20 23.28
CA GLY A 44 -3.66 -1.15 24.12
C GLY A 44 -2.91 -0.94 25.45
N VAL A 45 -1.69 -1.47 25.59
CA VAL A 45 -0.92 -1.44 26.84
C VAL A 45 0.34 -0.59 26.70
N ILE A 46 0.42 0.52 27.43
CA ILE A 46 1.65 1.30 27.55
C ILE A 46 2.55 0.65 28.62
N ARG A 47 3.73 0.16 28.19
CA ARG A 47 4.70 -0.51 29.07
C ARG A 47 5.79 0.47 29.52
N PHE A 48 5.87 0.73 30.82
CA PHE A 48 6.94 1.55 31.41
C PHE A 48 8.09 0.66 31.88
N THR A 49 9.30 0.91 31.38
CA THR A 49 10.53 0.36 31.98
C THR A 49 11.05 1.36 33.01
N VAL A 50 10.77 1.12 34.28
CA VAL A 50 11.36 1.95 35.36
C VAL A 50 12.79 1.45 35.59
N LYS A 51 13.79 2.17 35.07
CA LYS A 51 15.18 1.95 35.50
C LYS A 51 15.30 2.43 36.95
N ARG A 52 15.34 1.51 37.91
CA ARG A 52 15.66 1.84 39.30
C ARG A 52 17.17 1.84 39.47
N GLY A 53 17.74 3.00 39.82
CA GLY A 53 19.14 3.14 40.21
C GLY A 53 20.12 3.12 39.04
N GLY A 54 21.00 4.11 38.97
CA GLY A 54 22.05 4.18 37.96
C GLY A 54 22.95 2.95 38.03
N ILE A 55 22.93 2.13 36.98
CA ILE A 55 24.06 1.27 36.67
C ILE A 55 25.13 2.22 36.15
N ALA A 56 26.22 2.38 36.89
CA ALA A 56 27.36 3.17 36.46
C ALA A 56 27.76 2.76 35.03
N ALA A 57 28.12 3.74 34.19
CA ALA A 57 28.58 3.46 32.84
C ALA A 57 29.68 2.39 32.90
N ASN A 58 29.54 1.33 32.11
CA ASN A 58 30.44 0.17 31.97
C ASN A 58 30.18 -1.08 32.86
N ARG A 59 28.96 -1.29 33.37
CA ARG A 59 28.55 -2.63 33.88
C ARG A 59 27.47 -3.27 33.01
N ASP A 60 27.68 -4.55 32.68
CA ASP A 60 26.68 -5.38 31.99
C ASP A 60 25.56 -5.74 32.97
N ALA A 61 24.33 -5.32 32.66
CA ALA A 61 23.14 -5.53 33.49
C ALA A 61 22.83 -7.03 33.70
N LYS A 62 23.37 -7.92 32.86
CA LYS A 62 23.22 -9.38 32.98
C LYS A 62 23.96 -9.99 34.18
N LEU A 63 24.88 -9.25 34.79
CA LEU A 63 25.72 -9.73 35.90
C LEU A 63 25.15 -9.41 37.29
N CYS A 64 24.00 -8.74 37.38
CA CYS A 64 23.34 -8.45 38.65
C CYS A 64 22.24 -9.49 38.92
N ALA A 65 22.45 -10.38 39.90
CA ALA A 65 21.53 -11.47 40.26
C ALA A 65 20.11 -11.00 40.65
N ASP A 66 19.97 -9.73 41.06
CA ASP A 66 18.71 -9.14 41.51
C ASP A 66 18.00 -8.28 40.44
N TYR A 67 18.51 -8.23 39.20
CA TYR A 67 17.86 -7.46 38.14
C TYR A 67 16.64 -8.20 37.58
N ARG A 68 15.47 -7.91 38.14
CA ARG A 68 14.16 -8.23 37.53
C ARG A 68 13.53 -6.94 37.01
N PRO A 69 13.30 -6.79 35.69
CA PRO A 69 12.55 -5.64 35.20
C PRO A 69 11.13 -5.70 35.80
N ARG A 70 10.78 -4.70 36.61
CA ARG A 70 9.40 -4.50 37.06
C ARG A 70 8.71 -3.65 36.00
N PHE A 71 7.79 -4.25 35.27
CA PHE A 71 6.91 -3.54 34.35
C PHE A 71 5.73 -2.98 35.14
N LEU A 72 5.45 -1.68 34.99
CA LEU A 72 4.18 -1.11 35.42
C LEU A 72 3.23 -1.17 34.22
N TYR A 73 2.13 -1.89 34.38
CA TYR A 73 1.04 -1.93 33.42
C TYR A 73 0.03 -0.86 33.81
N VAL A 74 -0.13 0.18 33.00
CA VAL A 74 -1.21 1.16 33.16
C VAL A 74 -2.16 0.94 32.00
N ARG A 75 -3.44 0.65 32.31
CA ARG A 75 -4.46 0.66 31.27
C ARG A 75 -4.69 2.09 30.82
N ALA A 76 -4.66 2.33 29.51
CA ALA A 76 -4.71 3.67 28.95
C ALA A 76 -6.02 4.44 29.29
N ASP A 77 -7.09 3.72 29.60
CA ASP A 77 -8.39 4.27 30.02
C ASP A 77 -8.36 4.95 31.41
N LEU A 78 -7.36 4.66 32.24
CA LEU A 78 -7.23 5.22 33.60
C LEU A 78 -6.29 6.43 33.69
N ALA A 79 -5.53 6.77 32.64
CA ALA A 79 -4.47 7.77 32.69
C ALA A 79 -4.85 9.15 32.10
N CYS A 80 -6.03 9.29 31.51
CA CYS A 80 -6.51 10.56 30.96
C CYS A 80 -7.73 11.04 31.76
N PRO A 81 -7.67 12.20 32.44
CA PRO A 81 -8.89 12.82 32.94
C PRO A 81 -9.79 13.11 31.73
N THR A 82 -11.03 12.60 31.79
CA THR A 82 -12.09 12.93 30.84
C THR A 82 -12.26 14.44 30.84
N LEU A 83 -11.72 15.10 29.80
CA LEU A 83 -12.07 16.48 29.51
C LEU A 83 -13.58 16.51 29.30
N ALA A 84 -14.27 17.37 30.05
CA ALA A 84 -15.68 17.64 29.81
C ALA A 84 -15.80 18.25 28.42
N VAL A 85 -16.11 17.40 27.44
CA VAL A 85 -16.38 17.81 26.08
C VAL A 85 -17.77 18.46 26.13
N SER A 86 -17.83 19.78 25.92
CA SER A 86 -19.07 20.45 25.54
C SER A 86 -19.77 19.60 24.48
N PRO A 87 -21.09 19.38 24.53
CA PRO A 87 -21.77 18.67 23.46
C PRO A 87 -21.34 19.30 22.14
N PRO A 88 -20.89 18.50 21.15
CA PRO A 88 -20.52 19.05 19.86
C PRO A 88 -21.72 19.85 19.34
N PRO A 89 -21.48 20.98 18.64
CA PRO A 89 -22.57 21.66 17.97
C PRO A 89 -23.36 20.63 17.17
N VAL A 90 -24.69 20.73 17.21
CA VAL A 90 -25.56 19.91 16.38
C VAL A 90 -25.27 20.30 14.93
N ILE A 91 -24.30 19.59 14.34
CA ILE A 91 -24.02 19.67 12.91
C ILE A 91 -25.23 18.98 12.28
N GLU A 92 -26.03 19.74 11.56
CA GLU A 92 -27.10 19.19 10.74
C GLU A 92 -26.53 18.03 9.92
N PRO A 93 -27.23 16.88 9.82
CA PRO A 93 -26.74 15.75 9.06
C PRO A 93 -26.31 16.26 7.68
N PRO A 94 -25.05 16.01 7.27
CA PRO A 94 -24.57 16.49 6.00
C PRO A 94 -25.57 16.07 4.93
N VAL A 95 -26.01 17.05 4.13
CA VAL A 95 -26.85 16.77 2.97
C VAL A 95 -26.14 15.65 2.21
N VAL A 96 -26.78 14.48 2.17
CA VAL A 96 -26.30 13.34 1.38
C VAL A 96 -26.45 13.77 -0.06
N VAL A 97 -25.44 14.46 -0.58
CA VAL A 97 -25.30 14.68 -2.01
C VAL A 97 -25.07 13.29 -2.57
N GLU A 98 -26.10 12.73 -3.20
CA GLU A 98 -25.93 11.49 -3.94
C GLU A 98 -24.74 11.70 -4.88
N PRO A 99 -23.71 10.84 -4.81
CA PRO A 99 -22.56 10.98 -5.67
C PRO A 99 -23.07 11.03 -7.11
N PRO A 100 -22.58 11.96 -7.95
CA PRO A 100 -23.06 12.09 -9.31
C PRO A 100 -23.01 10.72 -9.97
N VAL A 101 -24.15 10.28 -10.49
CA VAL A 101 -24.27 9.01 -11.21
C VAL A 101 -23.14 8.99 -12.22
N VAL A 102 -22.22 8.03 -12.05
CA VAL A 102 -21.15 7.81 -13.01
C VAL A 102 -21.85 7.40 -14.30
N VAL A 103 -22.04 8.35 -15.21
CA VAL A 103 -22.51 8.05 -16.55
C VAL A 103 -21.38 7.30 -17.23
N VAL A 104 -21.47 5.98 -17.23
CA VAL A 104 -20.58 5.14 -18.03
C VAL A 104 -20.83 5.52 -19.48
N PRO A 105 -19.82 6.05 -20.20
CA PRO A 105 -20.01 6.37 -21.61
C PRO A 105 -20.48 5.12 -22.35
N PRO A 106 -21.33 5.26 -23.38
CA PRO A 106 -21.74 4.13 -24.20
C PRO A 106 -20.49 3.43 -24.72
N VAL A 107 -20.44 2.10 -24.56
CA VAL A 107 -19.37 1.26 -25.10
C VAL A 107 -19.37 1.44 -26.61
N ALA A 108 -18.21 1.77 -27.19
CA ALA A 108 -18.08 1.89 -28.63
C ALA A 108 -18.44 0.53 -29.27
N SER A 109 -19.19 0.55 -30.37
CA SER A 109 -19.74 -0.66 -30.99
C SER A 109 -18.70 -1.64 -31.52
N ASP A 110 -17.42 -1.24 -31.54
CA ASP A 110 -16.26 -2.03 -31.97
C ASP A 110 -15.45 -2.63 -30.81
N VAL A 111 -15.94 -2.50 -29.57
CA VAL A 111 -15.29 -3.02 -28.36
C VAL A 111 -16.02 -4.27 -27.85
N ASP A 112 -15.35 -5.41 -27.92
CA ASP A 112 -15.71 -6.64 -27.22
C ASP A 112 -15.28 -6.54 -25.76
N ALA A 113 -16.17 -6.85 -24.81
CA ALA A 113 -15.83 -6.86 -23.39
C ALA A 113 -16.61 -7.92 -22.62
N ALA A 114 -15.93 -8.56 -21.66
CA ALA A 114 -16.51 -9.64 -20.88
C ALA A 114 -15.95 -9.68 -19.45
N LEU A 115 -16.81 -10.10 -18.54
CA LEU A 115 -16.49 -10.47 -17.17
C LEU A 115 -16.63 -11.99 -17.10
N PHE A 116 -15.53 -12.67 -16.82
CA PHE A 116 -15.45 -14.11 -16.82
C PHE A 116 -15.92 -14.70 -15.48
N ALA A 117 -16.26 -15.99 -15.47
CA ALA A 117 -16.78 -16.67 -14.29
C ALA A 117 -15.78 -16.72 -13.12
N ASN A 118 -14.48 -16.62 -13.40
CA ASN A 118 -13.42 -16.54 -12.40
C ASN A 118 -13.21 -15.11 -11.84
N GLY A 119 -14.03 -14.14 -12.26
CA GLY A 119 -13.96 -12.74 -11.84
C GLY A 119 -12.96 -11.88 -12.61
N GLU A 120 -12.22 -12.44 -13.56
CA GLU A 120 -11.35 -11.70 -14.48
C GLU A 120 -12.14 -11.01 -15.57
N ALA A 121 -11.58 -9.97 -16.18
CA ALA A 121 -12.23 -9.25 -17.26
C ALA A 121 -11.32 -9.13 -18.47
N ALA A 122 -11.90 -8.96 -19.65
CA ALA A 122 -11.18 -8.54 -20.84
C ALA A 122 -11.98 -7.48 -21.60
N ILE A 123 -11.26 -6.57 -22.22
CA ILE A 123 -11.78 -5.54 -23.11
C ILE A 123 -10.86 -5.49 -24.33
N GLN A 124 -11.43 -5.57 -25.52
CA GLN A 124 -10.66 -5.65 -26.75
C GLN A 124 -11.41 -5.01 -27.91
N ASN A 125 -10.68 -4.41 -28.82
CA ASN A 125 -11.17 -4.08 -30.15
C ASN A 125 -10.27 -4.72 -31.22
N ARG A 126 -10.41 -4.28 -32.47
CA ARG A 126 -9.60 -4.80 -33.59
C ARG A 126 -8.10 -4.54 -33.45
N VAL A 127 -7.67 -3.50 -32.74
CA VAL A 127 -6.25 -3.07 -32.71
C VAL A 127 -5.54 -3.38 -31.40
N ILE A 128 -6.27 -3.42 -30.29
CA ILE A 128 -5.67 -3.64 -28.97
C ILE A 128 -6.61 -4.45 -28.05
N GLY A 129 -6.05 -5.23 -27.15
CA GLY A 129 -6.76 -5.96 -26.10
C GLY A 129 -6.12 -5.77 -24.74
N PHE A 130 -6.96 -5.65 -23.72
CA PHE A 130 -6.57 -5.56 -22.32
C PHE A 130 -7.26 -6.67 -21.53
N GLY A 131 -6.46 -7.44 -20.80
CA GLY A 131 -6.96 -8.41 -19.83
C GLY A 131 -6.70 -7.91 -18.43
N PHE A 132 -7.59 -8.27 -17.50
CA PHE A 132 -7.51 -7.87 -16.12
C PHE A 132 -7.75 -9.07 -15.21
N SER A 133 -6.91 -9.25 -14.19
CA SER A 133 -7.19 -10.23 -13.15
C SER A 133 -8.38 -9.80 -12.29
N ALA A 134 -8.93 -10.71 -11.50
CA ALA A 134 -10.05 -10.40 -10.60
C ALA A 134 -9.75 -9.27 -9.59
N ARG A 135 -8.47 -8.95 -9.38
CA ARG A 135 -8.00 -7.88 -8.49
C ARG A 135 -7.87 -6.52 -9.19
N GLY A 136 -8.20 -6.42 -10.47
CA GLY A 136 -8.19 -5.16 -11.23
C GLY A 136 -6.81 -4.74 -11.74
N ASN A 137 -5.81 -5.63 -11.67
CA ASN A 137 -4.48 -5.42 -12.27
C ASN A 137 -4.51 -5.94 -13.73
N ILE A 138 -3.70 -5.33 -14.61
CA ILE A 138 -3.53 -5.73 -16.02
C ILE A 138 -2.81 -7.07 -16.09
N GLY A 139 -3.44 -8.00 -16.79
CA GLY A 139 -3.02 -9.37 -17.03
C GLY A 139 -3.95 -10.38 -16.37
N THR A 140 -4.50 -11.30 -17.17
CA THR A 140 -5.25 -12.44 -16.65
C THR A 140 -4.30 -13.49 -16.07
N LEU A 141 -4.75 -14.17 -15.02
CA LEU A 141 -4.10 -15.33 -14.42
C LEU A 141 -4.54 -16.62 -15.13
N TYR A 142 -5.75 -16.65 -15.69
CA TYR A 142 -6.30 -17.79 -16.39
C TYR A 142 -6.45 -17.52 -17.89
N ASN A 143 -6.62 -18.61 -18.65
CA ASN A 143 -6.82 -18.52 -20.08
C ASN A 143 -8.08 -17.73 -20.41
N VAL A 144 -7.97 -16.83 -21.37
CA VAL A 144 -9.08 -16.03 -21.84
C VAL A 144 -9.89 -16.85 -22.86
N PRO A 145 -11.22 -16.94 -22.69
CA PRO A 145 -12.06 -17.65 -23.64
C PRO A 145 -12.21 -16.88 -24.96
N ALA A 146 -12.61 -17.58 -26.02
CA ALA A 146 -13.06 -16.95 -27.25
C ALA A 146 -14.25 -15.99 -26.98
N PRO A 147 -14.40 -14.87 -27.72
CA PRO A 147 -13.68 -14.53 -28.96
C PRO A 147 -12.39 -13.71 -28.76
N PHE A 148 -11.97 -13.46 -27.52
CA PHE A 148 -10.80 -12.62 -27.25
C PHE A 148 -9.53 -13.23 -27.86
N ARG A 149 -8.75 -12.38 -28.54
CA ARG A 149 -7.45 -12.76 -29.08
C ARG A 149 -6.43 -12.74 -27.96
N THR A 150 -5.48 -13.66 -28.02
CA THR A 150 -4.31 -13.72 -27.15
C THR A 150 -3.08 -14.01 -28.02
N ASP A 151 -1.89 -13.99 -27.42
CA ASP A 151 -0.68 -14.42 -28.10
C ASP A 151 -0.57 -15.96 -28.16
N VAL A 152 -1.48 -16.55 -28.94
CA VAL A 152 -1.52 -18.00 -29.17
C VAL A 152 -0.25 -18.47 -29.88
N ALA A 153 0.41 -17.60 -30.65
CA ALA A 153 1.62 -17.93 -31.40
C ALA A 153 2.80 -18.29 -30.49
N THR A 154 2.92 -17.64 -29.32
CA THR A 154 3.90 -17.99 -28.29
C THR A 154 3.36 -18.97 -27.24
N GLY A 155 2.13 -19.49 -27.44
CA GLY A 155 1.47 -20.43 -26.52
C GLY A 155 0.79 -19.74 -25.32
N LEU A 156 0.76 -18.41 -25.29
CA LEU A 156 0.12 -17.61 -24.24
C LEU A 156 -1.38 -17.47 -24.52
N ARG A 157 -2.18 -18.18 -23.72
CA ARG A 157 -3.66 -18.11 -23.76
C ARG A 157 -4.24 -17.11 -22.76
N ARG A 158 -3.39 -16.35 -22.07
CA ARG A 158 -3.78 -15.27 -21.15
C ARG A 158 -3.69 -13.94 -21.90
N LEU A 159 -4.26 -12.88 -21.34
CA LEU A 159 -4.27 -11.55 -21.96
C LEU A 159 -3.80 -10.48 -20.97
N GLY A 160 -2.79 -9.70 -21.35
CA GLY A 160 -2.34 -8.52 -20.62
C GLY A 160 -2.62 -7.28 -21.45
N ILE A 161 -1.66 -6.88 -22.27
CA ILE A 161 -1.81 -5.84 -23.28
C ILE A 161 -1.39 -6.46 -24.61
N LEU A 162 -2.38 -6.83 -25.41
CA LEU A 162 -2.16 -7.34 -26.75
C LEU A 162 -2.28 -6.19 -27.73
N ALA A 163 -1.20 -5.83 -28.43
CA ALA A 163 -1.24 -4.91 -29.56
C ALA A 163 -0.85 -5.64 -30.84
N ASP A 164 -1.67 -5.46 -31.88
CA ASP A 164 -1.53 -6.11 -33.18
C ASP A 164 -1.52 -7.65 -33.10
N LYS A 165 -0.37 -8.28 -32.80
CA LYS A 165 -0.21 -9.75 -32.72
C LYS A 165 0.52 -10.27 -31.47
N ASP A 166 1.24 -9.40 -30.75
CA ASP A 166 2.10 -9.81 -29.64
C ASP A 166 1.53 -9.28 -28.31
N ASP A 167 1.58 -10.11 -27.26
CA ASP A 167 1.27 -9.64 -25.90
C ASP A 167 2.54 -9.03 -25.32
N VAL A 168 2.52 -7.72 -25.14
CA VAL A 168 3.72 -6.98 -24.71
C VAL A 168 3.86 -6.92 -23.19
N THR A 169 3.04 -7.67 -22.45
CA THR A 169 3.04 -7.68 -20.98
C THR A 169 2.92 -9.07 -20.33
N LEU A 170 2.77 -10.17 -21.08
CA LEU A 170 2.54 -11.51 -20.53
C LEU A 170 3.51 -12.65 -20.87
N GLN A 171 4.82 -12.46 -20.86
CA GLN A 171 5.74 -13.60 -20.64
C GLN A 171 5.81 -14.00 -19.16
N GLY A 172 4.69 -14.47 -18.62
CA GLY A 172 4.67 -15.24 -17.37
C GLY A 172 3.64 -14.80 -16.35
N ARG A 173 3.37 -13.49 -16.17
CA ARG A 173 2.53 -12.95 -15.09
C ARG A 173 2.06 -11.52 -15.44
N ALA A 174 0.86 -11.13 -15.03
CA ALA A 174 0.27 -9.79 -15.09
C ALA A 174 1.13 -8.71 -14.37
N ILE A 175 1.87 -7.86 -15.09
CA ILE A 175 2.80 -6.88 -14.47
C ILE A 175 2.30 -5.43 -14.56
N GLY A 176 1.01 -5.19 -14.31
CA GLY A 176 0.50 -3.82 -14.20
C GLY A 176 -0.60 -3.66 -13.16
N GLY A 177 -0.48 -2.72 -12.23
CA GLY A 177 -1.48 -2.51 -11.18
C GLY A 177 -1.29 -1.20 -10.44
N PHE A 178 -1.95 -1.05 -9.29
CA PHE A 178 -1.96 0.19 -8.55
C PHE A 178 -1.74 0.01 -7.05
N THR A 179 -1.37 1.12 -6.43
CA THR A 179 -1.24 1.28 -4.99
C THR A 179 -2.05 2.48 -4.54
N VAL A 180 -2.76 2.32 -3.43
CA VAL A 180 -3.49 3.38 -2.74
C VAL A 180 -2.82 3.60 -1.38
N VAL A 181 -2.62 4.86 -1.02
CA VAL A 181 -2.06 5.25 0.28
C VAL A 181 -3.09 6.08 1.01
N VAL A 182 -3.65 5.59 2.12
CA VAL A 182 -4.62 6.32 2.94
C VAL A 182 -3.99 6.64 4.29
N ASN A 183 -3.86 7.93 4.63
CA ASN A 183 -3.23 8.39 5.87
C ASN A 183 -1.86 7.72 6.15
N GLY A 184 -1.06 7.53 5.08
CA GLY A 184 0.25 6.88 5.13
C GLY A 184 0.23 5.35 5.08
N VAL A 185 -0.93 4.71 5.24
CA VAL A 185 -1.09 3.25 5.14
C VAL A 185 -1.22 2.85 3.67
N ARG A 186 -0.34 1.95 3.21
CA ARG A 186 -0.31 1.49 1.81
C ARG A 186 -1.11 0.21 1.65
N ALA A 187 -1.85 0.13 0.56
CA ALA A 187 -2.46 -1.10 0.07
C ALA A 187 -2.29 -1.17 -1.45
N SER A 188 -1.94 -2.34 -1.98
CA SER A 188 -1.74 -2.55 -3.42
C SER A 188 -2.59 -3.69 -3.94
N ASN A 189 -2.84 -3.73 -5.26
CA ASN A 189 -3.43 -4.88 -5.95
C ASN A 189 -2.42 -5.63 -6.84
N ASN A 190 -1.12 -5.32 -6.72
CA ASN A 190 -0.01 -5.97 -7.43
C ASN A 190 0.26 -7.39 -6.90
N ALA A 191 -0.72 -8.27 -7.12
CA ALA A 191 -0.74 -9.64 -6.62
C ALA A 191 0.54 -10.43 -6.95
N LEU A 192 1.17 -10.14 -8.10
CA LEU A 192 2.32 -10.88 -8.61
C LEU A 192 3.66 -10.37 -8.06
N ALA A 193 3.68 -9.15 -7.52
CA ALA A 193 4.77 -8.68 -6.65
C ALA A 193 4.62 -9.18 -5.20
N GLY A 194 3.57 -9.95 -4.89
CA GLY A 194 3.27 -10.44 -3.54
C GLY A 194 2.47 -9.45 -2.66
N TRP A 195 2.06 -8.31 -3.23
CA TRP A 195 1.38 -7.23 -2.50
C TRP A 195 -0.05 -7.09 -2.99
N SER A 196 -0.98 -7.84 -2.37
CA SER A 196 -2.42 -7.66 -2.63
C SER A 196 -3.18 -7.53 -1.33
N GLN A 197 -3.52 -6.29 -1.00
CA GLN A 197 -4.18 -5.91 0.25
C GLN A 197 -5.47 -5.12 0.00
N ILE A 198 -5.74 -4.73 -1.24
CA ILE A 198 -7.01 -4.10 -1.61
C ILE A 198 -8.02 -5.19 -1.92
N ALA A 199 -9.09 -5.24 -1.14
CA ALA A 199 -10.23 -6.10 -1.42
C ALA A 199 -11.06 -5.47 -2.53
N GLY A 200 -11.40 -6.23 -3.57
CA GLY A 200 -12.23 -5.74 -4.65
C GLY A 200 -12.46 -6.77 -5.75
N LYS A 201 -13.31 -6.41 -6.72
CA LYS A 201 -13.71 -7.24 -7.86
C LYS A 201 -14.29 -6.39 -8.98
N PHE A 202 -14.31 -6.93 -10.19
CA PHE A 202 -15.12 -6.39 -11.26
C PHE A 202 -16.63 -6.56 -10.95
N VAL A 203 -17.39 -5.48 -11.09
CA VAL A 203 -18.87 -5.49 -11.07
C VAL A 203 -19.44 -5.49 -12.49
N SER A 204 -18.61 -5.12 -13.46
CA SER A 204 -18.83 -5.27 -14.90
C SER A 204 -17.46 -5.32 -15.58
N PRO A 205 -17.35 -5.68 -16.88
CA PRO A 205 -16.05 -5.69 -17.58
C PRO A 205 -15.31 -4.35 -17.51
N PHE A 206 -16.07 -3.25 -17.44
CA PHE A 206 -15.57 -1.88 -17.47
C PHE A 206 -15.50 -1.22 -16.09
N ASN A 207 -15.88 -1.91 -15.02
CA ASN A 207 -15.91 -1.31 -13.69
C ASN A 207 -15.39 -2.29 -12.64
N TRP A 208 -14.27 -1.92 -12.03
CA TRP A 208 -13.72 -2.57 -10.85
C TRP A 208 -14.01 -1.75 -9.60
N ARG A 209 -14.47 -2.43 -8.54
CA ARG A 209 -14.71 -1.82 -7.23
C ARG A 209 -13.94 -2.51 -6.14
N GLY A 210 -13.35 -1.73 -5.26
CA GLY A 210 -12.71 -2.21 -4.06
C GLY A 210 -12.75 -1.21 -2.93
N SER A 211 -12.06 -1.53 -1.84
CA SER A 211 -11.92 -0.63 -0.70
C SER A 211 -10.63 -0.89 0.06
N THR A 212 -10.14 0.14 0.72
CA THR A 212 -9.03 0.04 1.66
C THR A 212 -9.10 1.16 2.69
N ASN A 213 -8.83 0.84 3.96
CA ASN A 213 -8.73 1.83 5.05
C ASN A 213 -9.89 2.85 5.11
N GLY A 214 -11.13 2.39 4.86
CA GLY A 214 -12.32 3.24 4.88
C GLY A 214 -12.48 4.17 3.67
N VAL A 215 -11.74 3.94 2.59
CA VAL A 215 -11.90 4.59 1.30
C VAL A 215 -12.36 3.55 0.27
N ASP A 216 -13.50 3.79 -0.36
CA ASP A 216 -13.95 3.01 -1.51
C ASP A 216 -13.18 3.47 -2.76
N VAL A 217 -12.82 2.52 -3.62
CA VAL A 217 -12.12 2.76 -4.87
C VAL A 217 -12.98 2.21 -6.01
N ASP A 218 -13.45 3.09 -6.89
CA ASP A 218 -14.23 2.76 -8.10
C ASP A 218 -13.38 3.10 -9.32
N GLN A 219 -12.99 2.10 -10.11
CA GLN A 219 -12.18 2.26 -11.30
C GLN A 219 -13.02 1.91 -12.52
N VAL A 220 -13.37 2.93 -13.29
CA VAL A 220 -14.07 2.78 -14.56
C VAL A 220 -13.05 2.83 -15.69
N VAL A 221 -13.09 1.83 -16.55
CA VAL A 221 -12.21 1.73 -17.71
C VAL A 221 -13.01 1.93 -18.99
N SER A 222 -12.38 2.56 -19.97
CA SER A 222 -12.94 2.73 -21.32
C SER A 222 -11.85 2.54 -22.35
N LEU A 223 -12.20 1.97 -23.50
CA LEU A 223 -11.28 1.70 -24.59
C LEU A 223 -11.71 2.47 -25.84
N ALA A 224 -10.80 3.26 -26.41
CA ALA A 224 -11.00 3.96 -27.68
C ALA A 224 -9.72 3.90 -28.52
N GLY A 225 -9.81 3.36 -29.74
CA GLY A 225 -8.62 3.17 -30.59
C GLY A 225 -7.57 2.27 -29.90
N LYS A 226 -6.34 2.78 -29.71
CA LYS A 226 -5.26 2.09 -28.99
C LYS A 226 -5.10 2.54 -27.54
N GLU A 227 -6.05 3.31 -27.01
CA GLU A 227 -5.96 3.95 -25.69
C GLU A 227 -7.00 3.40 -24.71
N LEU A 228 -6.53 2.90 -23.57
CA LEU A 228 -7.32 2.60 -22.39
C LEU A 228 -7.31 3.80 -21.44
N THR A 229 -8.46 4.39 -21.17
CA THR A 229 -8.61 5.40 -20.12
C THR A 229 -9.12 4.75 -18.84
N LEU A 230 -8.50 5.11 -17.71
CA LEU A 230 -8.96 4.81 -16.36
C LEU A 230 -9.44 6.09 -15.66
N ASP A 231 -10.69 6.10 -15.20
CA ASP A 231 -11.27 7.08 -14.28
C ASP A 231 -11.39 6.42 -12.91
N VAL A 232 -10.67 6.94 -11.91
CA VAL A 232 -10.56 6.36 -10.59
C VAL A 232 -11.15 7.30 -9.55
N GLY A 233 -12.23 6.86 -8.91
CA GLY A 233 -12.88 7.55 -7.81
C GLY A 233 -12.48 7.00 -6.45
N PHE A 234 -12.24 7.90 -5.49
CA PHE A 234 -11.93 7.61 -4.10
C PHE A 234 -13.01 8.22 -3.22
N THR A 235 -13.86 7.39 -2.61
CA THR A 235 -14.94 7.89 -1.74
C THR A 235 -14.58 7.64 -0.28
N ASN A 236 -14.47 8.70 0.51
CA ASN A 236 -14.16 8.60 1.93
C ASN A 236 -15.40 8.16 2.72
N ARG A 237 -15.38 6.93 3.25
CA ARG A 237 -16.45 6.37 4.10
C ARG A 237 -16.17 6.54 5.59
N THR A 238 -15.05 7.14 5.96
CA THR A 238 -14.73 7.41 7.37
C THR A 238 -15.48 8.65 7.86
N ARG A 239 -15.45 8.88 9.18
CA ARG A 239 -16.04 10.07 9.81
C ARG A 239 -15.07 11.26 9.94
N ALA A 240 -13.85 11.14 9.41
CA ALA A 240 -12.82 12.17 9.46
C ALA A 240 -12.26 12.43 8.06
N ALA A 241 -11.62 13.57 7.85
CA ALA A 241 -10.90 13.82 6.60
C ALA A 241 -9.77 12.79 6.44
N VAL A 242 -9.54 12.33 5.21
CA VAL A 242 -8.46 11.41 4.87
C VAL A 242 -7.56 12.01 3.81
N VAL A 243 -6.27 11.69 3.86
CA VAL A 243 -5.32 11.97 2.80
C VAL A 243 -5.12 10.70 1.99
N ALA A 244 -5.54 10.70 0.73
CA ALA A 244 -5.42 9.59 -0.20
C ALA A 244 -4.37 9.88 -1.28
N GLY A 245 -3.48 8.93 -1.55
CA GLY A 245 -2.56 8.94 -2.67
C GLY A 245 -2.81 7.75 -3.59
N TYR A 246 -2.45 7.89 -4.86
CA TYR A 246 -2.59 6.84 -5.86
C TYR A 246 -1.38 6.81 -6.78
N ASN A 247 -1.00 5.62 -7.20
CA ASN A 247 -0.09 5.47 -8.32
C ASN A 247 -0.40 4.18 -9.09
N TRP A 248 -0.22 4.25 -10.41
CA TRP A 248 -0.29 3.11 -11.30
C TRP A 248 1.12 2.70 -11.72
N SER A 249 1.34 1.43 -11.97
CA SER A 249 2.65 0.89 -12.31
C SER A 249 2.53 -0.25 -13.29
N VAL A 250 3.44 -0.27 -14.27
CA VAL A 250 3.50 -1.30 -15.31
C VAL A 250 4.96 -1.65 -15.56
N ASP A 251 5.23 -2.92 -15.80
CA ASP A 251 6.49 -3.39 -16.35
C ASP A 251 6.28 -3.81 -17.81
N PRO A 252 6.61 -2.94 -18.77
CA PRO A 252 6.49 -3.24 -20.19
C PRO A 252 7.72 -4.00 -20.74
N ASP A 253 8.67 -4.42 -19.88
CA ASP A 253 9.82 -5.21 -20.30
C ASP A 253 9.49 -6.72 -20.32
N GLN A 254 9.68 -7.35 -21.47
CA GLN A 254 9.41 -8.79 -21.66
C GLN A 254 10.64 -9.47 -22.25
N SER A 255 11.47 -10.05 -21.39
CA SER A 255 12.62 -10.89 -21.74
C SER A 255 13.52 -10.31 -22.85
N ASP A 256 14.41 -11.10 -23.45
CA ASP A 256 15.31 -10.64 -24.52
C ASP A 256 14.60 -10.16 -25.79
N LEU A 257 13.27 -10.35 -25.89
CA LEU A 257 12.46 -10.01 -27.06
C LEU A 257 11.93 -8.56 -27.03
N HIS A 258 11.71 -7.98 -25.85
CA HIS A 258 11.10 -6.65 -25.71
C HIS A 258 11.80 -5.76 -24.68
N LYS A 259 13.14 -5.75 -24.67
CA LYS A 259 13.91 -4.74 -23.90
C LYS A 259 13.36 -3.35 -24.17
N THR A 260 13.15 -2.56 -23.12
CA THR A 260 12.58 -1.23 -23.25
C THR A 260 13.58 -0.10 -22.97
N LEU A 261 13.31 1.07 -23.55
CA LEU A 261 13.93 2.33 -23.11
C LEU A 261 12.86 3.17 -22.43
N ASN A 262 12.94 3.30 -21.11
CA ASN A 262 12.00 4.09 -20.32
C ASN A 262 12.38 5.57 -20.39
N ARG A 263 11.42 6.44 -20.71
CA ARG A 263 11.61 7.90 -20.83
C ARG A 263 10.47 8.71 -20.24
N VAL A 264 10.77 9.93 -19.81
CA VAL A 264 9.80 10.94 -19.35
C VAL A 264 9.75 12.09 -20.36
N PRO A 265 8.91 12.01 -21.41
CA PRO A 265 8.92 13.01 -22.47
C PRO A 265 8.30 14.35 -22.02
N SER A 266 7.40 14.33 -21.04
CA SER A 266 6.71 15.51 -20.51
C SER A 266 6.20 15.25 -19.10
N ALA A 267 5.80 16.32 -18.39
CA ALA A 267 5.15 16.17 -17.10
C ALA A 267 3.90 15.29 -17.20
N GLY A 268 3.65 14.44 -16.19
CA GLY A 268 2.51 13.53 -16.16
C GLY A 268 2.54 12.42 -17.22
N THR A 269 3.65 12.19 -17.91
CA THR A 269 3.77 11.15 -18.95
C THR A 269 5.02 10.31 -18.76
N VAL A 270 4.88 9.00 -18.92
CA VAL A 270 5.98 8.05 -18.96
C VAL A 270 5.80 7.12 -20.15
N GLU A 271 6.90 6.78 -20.81
CA GLU A 271 6.90 5.93 -21.99
C GLU A 271 7.98 4.87 -21.90
N SER A 272 7.72 3.75 -22.54
CA SER A 272 8.66 2.65 -22.71
C SER A 272 8.72 2.31 -24.19
N VAL A 273 9.82 2.70 -24.84
CA VAL A 273 10.06 2.36 -26.24
C VAL A 273 10.41 0.89 -26.30
N MET A 274 9.56 0.08 -26.92
CA MET A 274 9.78 -1.34 -27.08
C MET A 274 10.79 -1.57 -28.22
N GLN A 275 11.79 -2.42 -27.99
CA GLN A 275 12.75 -2.79 -29.04
C GLN A 275 12.07 -3.54 -30.20
N ASN A 276 12.80 -3.66 -31.32
CA ASN A 276 12.34 -4.34 -32.55
C ASN A 276 11.10 -3.73 -33.22
N GLY A 277 10.77 -2.46 -32.91
CA GLY A 277 9.69 -1.74 -33.58
C GLY A 277 8.28 -2.12 -33.11
N ALA A 278 8.15 -2.78 -31.96
CA ALA A 278 6.85 -3.17 -31.38
C ALA A 278 6.00 -1.96 -30.91
N GLY A 279 6.54 -0.75 -30.98
CA GLY A 279 5.87 0.51 -30.65
C GLY A 279 6.36 1.13 -29.34
N VAL A 280 5.58 2.06 -28.82
CA VAL A 280 5.84 2.77 -27.56
C VAL A 280 4.67 2.54 -26.61
N PHE A 281 4.92 1.83 -25.51
CA PHE A 281 3.99 1.83 -24.39
C PHE A 281 4.01 3.21 -23.73
N TYR A 282 2.85 3.71 -23.33
CA TYR A 282 2.75 4.98 -22.60
C TYR A 282 1.73 4.92 -21.48
N MET A 283 1.95 5.77 -20.47
CA MET A 283 0.94 6.22 -19.53
C MET A 283 0.97 7.74 -19.46
N SER A 284 -0.19 8.38 -19.48
CA SER A 284 -0.29 9.85 -19.49
C SER A 284 -1.50 10.36 -18.72
N THR A 285 -1.37 11.53 -18.11
CA THR A 285 -2.45 12.25 -17.43
C THR A 285 -2.29 13.75 -17.57
N SER A 286 -3.41 14.46 -17.52
CA SER A 286 -3.46 15.92 -17.39
C SER A 286 -3.58 16.39 -15.93
N VAL A 287 -3.59 15.49 -14.94
CA VAL A 287 -3.68 15.86 -13.53
C VAL A 287 -2.44 16.64 -13.11
N ALA A 288 -2.64 17.90 -12.70
CA ALA A 288 -1.56 18.77 -12.28
C ALA A 288 -0.80 18.18 -11.09
N GLY A 289 0.54 18.20 -11.16
CA GLY A 289 1.41 17.64 -10.12
C GLY A 289 1.62 16.13 -10.20
N ALA A 290 0.95 15.41 -11.12
CA ALA A 290 1.30 14.02 -11.40
C ALA A 290 2.69 13.92 -12.04
N TYR A 291 3.41 12.85 -11.73
CA TYR A 291 4.79 12.68 -12.18
C TYR A 291 5.14 11.22 -12.46
N ALA A 292 6.18 11.03 -13.29
CA ALA A 292 6.72 9.71 -13.60
C ALA A 292 7.77 9.28 -12.57
N ALA A 293 7.80 7.99 -12.25
CA ALA A 293 8.84 7.39 -11.43
C ALA A 293 9.24 6.02 -11.98
N TYR A 294 10.45 5.58 -11.63
CA TYR A 294 10.97 4.25 -11.93
C TYR A 294 11.27 3.51 -10.63
N THR A 295 10.92 2.23 -10.55
CA THR A 295 11.21 1.39 -9.39
C THR A 295 11.62 -0.01 -9.84
N GLY A 296 12.46 -0.69 -9.05
CA GLY A 296 12.74 -2.10 -9.28
C GLY A 296 11.52 -2.98 -9.03
N TYR A 297 11.42 -4.09 -9.76
CA TYR A 297 10.31 -5.06 -9.76
C TYR A 297 9.83 -5.52 -8.37
N ASN A 298 10.75 -5.70 -7.41
CA ASN A 298 10.45 -6.19 -6.04
C ASN A 298 10.46 -5.09 -4.98
N THR A 299 10.66 -3.84 -5.35
CA THR A 299 10.76 -2.77 -4.36
C THR A 299 9.34 -2.28 -4.04
N PRO A 300 8.94 -2.25 -2.75
CA PRO A 300 7.70 -1.60 -2.36
C PRO A 300 7.70 -0.21 -2.96
N GLN A 301 6.59 0.19 -3.56
CA GLN A 301 6.47 1.49 -4.22
C GLN A 301 6.62 2.57 -3.16
N VAL A 302 7.84 3.01 -2.95
CA VAL A 302 8.13 4.24 -2.24
C VAL A 302 7.53 5.31 -3.14
N LEU A 303 6.83 6.28 -2.57
CA LEU A 303 6.53 7.53 -3.26
C LEU A 303 7.91 8.09 -3.67
N GLY A 304 8.34 7.68 -4.86
CA GLY A 304 9.73 7.60 -5.24
C GLY A 304 10.22 8.94 -5.74
N THR A 305 11.54 9.05 -5.85
CA THR A 305 12.22 10.18 -6.48
C THR A 305 11.58 10.44 -7.84
N ARG A 306 10.95 11.60 -7.96
CA ARG A 306 10.37 12.10 -9.21
C ARG A 306 11.43 12.04 -10.31
N MET A 307 11.07 11.48 -11.45
CA MET A 307 11.91 11.56 -12.64
C MET A 307 11.67 12.92 -13.32
N GLU A 308 12.77 13.58 -13.67
CA GLU A 308 12.72 14.86 -14.40
C GLU A 308 12.28 14.64 -15.85
N VAL A 309 11.67 15.66 -16.43
CA VAL A 309 11.36 15.65 -17.88
C VAL A 309 12.67 15.56 -18.66
N GLY A 310 12.71 14.65 -19.64
CA GLY A 310 13.91 14.29 -20.41
C GLY A 310 14.72 13.15 -19.80
N ALA A 311 14.37 12.66 -18.60
CA ALA A 311 15.03 11.49 -18.02
C ALA A 311 14.82 10.25 -18.91
N SER A 312 15.88 9.44 -19.05
CA SER A 312 15.88 8.20 -19.82
C SER A 312 16.69 7.14 -19.10
N ARG A 313 16.21 5.89 -19.08
CA ARG A 313 16.89 4.76 -18.44
C ARG A 313 16.66 3.45 -19.20
N ASN A 314 17.72 2.67 -19.37
CA ASN A 314 17.66 1.35 -19.99
C ASN A 314 16.99 0.31 -19.06
N ALA A 315 16.28 -0.64 -19.67
CA ALA A 315 15.33 -1.60 -19.11
C ALA A 315 15.84 -2.56 -18.00
N ASP A 316 15.12 -2.54 -16.87
CA ASP A 316 14.64 -3.64 -16.00
C ASP A 316 13.83 -3.01 -14.83
N ASP A 317 13.13 -1.91 -15.13
CA ASP A 317 12.46 -1.04 -14.16
C ASP A 317 10.97 -0.97 -14.47
N VAL A 318 10.16 -1.09 -13.42
CA VAL A 318 8.73 -0.80 -13.46
C VAL A 318 8.56 0.71 -13.63
N VAL A 319 7.84 1.12 -14.67
CA VAL A 319 7.43 2.50 -14.87
C VAL A 319 6.18 2.81 -14.06
N GLN A 320 6.11 4.02 -13.51
CA GLN A 320 5.00 4.44 -12.66
C GLN A 320 4.48 5.82 -13.04
N LEU A 321 3.17 5.99 -12.90
CA LEU A 321 2.53 7.29 -12.87
C LEU A 321 2.00 7.55 -11.46
N VAL A 322 2.57 8.54 -10.77
CA VAL A 322 2.27 8.88 -9.38
C VAL A 322 1.46 10.18 -9.35
N PHE A 323 0.35 10.16 -8.61
CA PHE A 323 -0.58 11.27 -8.51
C PHE A 323 -0.38 12.05 -7.21
N PRO A 324 -0.69 13.36 -7.20
CA PRO A 324 -0.66 14.15 -5.97
C PRO A 324 -1.61 13.56 -4.93
N GLN A 325 -1.28 13.75 -3.66
CA GLN A 325 -2.19 13.40 -2.57
C GLN A 325 -3.42 14.29 -2.59
N MET A 326 -4.56 13.71 -2.26
CA MET A 326 -5.87 14.35 -2.22
C MET A 326 -6.37 14.33 -0.77
N LEU A 327 -6.80 15.48 -0.27
CA LEU A 327 -7.57 15.56 0.96
C LEU A 327 -9.05 15.32 0.62
N ILE A 328 -9.68 14.35 1.26
CA ILE A 328 -11.07 13.96 0.99
C ILE A 328 -11.86 14.07 2.29
N GLN A 329 -12.86 14.95 2.36
CA GLN A 329 -13.70 15.09 3.56
C GLN A 329 -14.63 13.87 3.73
N PRO A 330 -15.22 13.66 4.92
CA PRO A 330 -16.19 12.58 5.14
C PRO A 330 -17.31 12.61 4.09
N GLY A 331 -17.56 11.49 3.42
CA GLY A 331 -18.59 11.35 2.40
C GLY A 331 -18.24 11.90 1.01
N GLU A 332 -17.14 12.65 0.88
CA GLU A 332 -16.70 13.18 -0.41
C GLU A 332 -16.05 12.12 -1.30
N THR A 333 -16.10 12.38 -2.61
CA THR A 333 -15.39 11.61 -3.64
C THR A 333 -14.37 12.49 -4.34
N ALA A 334 -13.11 12.08 -4.34
CA ALA A 334 -12.10 12.64 -5.24
C ALA A 334 -11.94 11.75 -6.48
N ARG A 335 -11.55 12.33 -7.62
CA ARG A 335 -11.34 11.58 -8.87
C ARG A 335 -10.04 11.96 -9.55
N LEU A 336 -9.44 10.99 -10.22
CA LEU A 336 -8.32 11.17 -11.13
C LEU A 336 -8.56 10.39 -12.41
N ARG A 337 -7.99 10.87 -13.52
CA ARG A 337 -8.10 10.24 -14.83
C ARG A 337 -6.73 10.16 -15.48
N PHE A 338 -6.45 9.02 -16.09
CA PHE A 338 -5.26 8.82 -16.90
C PHE A 338 -5.51 7.81 -18.01
N SER A 339 -4.60 7.77 -18.96
CA SER A 339 -4.66 6.87 -20.09
C SER A 339 -3.38 6.04 -20.17
N LEU A 340 -3.50 4.83 -20.71
CA LEU A 340 -2.38 3.99 -21.10
C LEU A 340 -2.66 3.29 -22.42
N GLY A 341 -1.62 2.96 -23.17
CA GLY A 341 -1.79 2.36 -24.49
C GLY A 341 -0.47 2.09 -25.19
N ILE A 342 -0.58 1.75 -26.47
CA ILE A 342 0.57 1.49 -27.35
C ILE A 342 0.41 2.32 -28.62
N ARG A 343 1.46 3.03 -29.02
CA ARG A 343 1.49 3.88 -30.22
C ARG A 343 2.71 3.63 -31.09
#